data_AF-A0A520PCS2-F1
#
_entry.id   AF-A0A520PCS2-F1
#
_cell.length_a   1.000
_cell.length_b   1.000
_cell.length_c   1.000
_cell.angle_alpha   90.00
_cell.angle_beta   90.00
_cell.angle_gamma   90.00
#
_symmetry.space_group_name_H-M   'P 1'
#
loop_
_entity.id
_entity.type
_entity.pdbx_description
1 polymer ?
#
loop_
_entity_poly.entity_id
_entity_poly.type
_entity_poly.pdbx_seq_one_letter_code
_entity_poly.pdbx_strand_id
1 'polypeptide(L)'
;MQASKDFAYQALYGDIHNHCNISYAHGSLDDAIKNAALRLDFVSITGHASWPDMDEHDPKIQHIVQFHQRGFAKLHRNWDSYLEKISKAESEHKIVLLPGYEIHSNEHGDYTIVGLDPLTKMILEDSPQELRQRIFKEKLEENYLIFPHHIGYRQGARGVNWISFENPLTPLVEIASAHGFAEEDLSDRPFLHSMGPQQHQGSMRYGLGLGYQFGVIANTDHHSAHPGSYGHGVTGIWASSDRREDIWEALNARRTWAMTGDLMQLKFAVGNQLQGSVCQDLDEPGNIEVQATSPIDYVELLTPEQRHCWHMPLSSERKMAEEFEDTEEAIVWIELGWGERGKAANWDVSLELDEATILEVIPRFRGFEVVSPLDKRATEVPIQHASWEQLNDISVHFHCGTWGNMTSTTSSTQGLALRIASQSTAKLRVRMNQESLNLPIQTLTKGSISGNLGPIDSPAYRIGLSLPSQYSRKVAFQLDSECFEKSEYQWAYARVRLKNGHWGISSPIFFK
;
A
#
# COMPACT_ATOMS: atom_id res chain seq x y z
N MET A 1 -26.49 7.42 -21.81
CA MET A 1 -25.46 6.66 -21.06
C MET A 1 -24.73 5.76 -22.03
N GLN A 2 -23.69 6.27 -22.69
CA GLN A 2 -22.68 5.39 -23.27
C GLN A 2 -21.87 4.85 -22.10
N ALA A 3 -21.82 3.53 -21.95
CA ALA A 3 -20.92 2.89 -21.01
C ALA A 3 -19.48 3.30 -21.39
N SER A 4 -18.68 3.74 -20.41
CA SER A 4 -17.24 3.84 -20.58
C SER A 4 -16.74 2.53 -21.18
N LYS A 5 -15.96 2.57 -22.27
CA LYS A 5 -15.31 1.34 -22.76
C LYS A 5 -14.58 0.68 -21.59
N ASP A 6 -14.73 -0.62 -21.43
CA ASP A 6 -13.89 -1.37 -20.50
C ASP A 6 -12.43 -1.19 -20.94
N PHE A 7 -11.65 -0.50 -20.10
CA PHE A 7 -10.22 -0.40 -20.32
C PHE A 7 -9.64 -1.82 -20.24
N ALA A 8 -8.84 -2.21 -21.23
CA ALA A 8 -8.16 -3.51 -21.25
C ALA A 8 -6.94 -3.47 -20.31
N TYR A 9 -7.19 -3.27 -19.02
CA TYR A 9 -6.19 -3.26 -17.95
C TYR A 9 -6.58 -4.24 -16.84
N GLN A 10 -5.58 -4.78 -16.16
CA GLN A 10 -5.71 -5.54 -14.93
C GLN A 10 -5.16 -4.75 -13.74
N ALA A 11 -5.69 -5.01 -12.55
CA ALA A 11 -5.17 -4.48 -11.32
C ALA A 11 -3.93 -5.27 -10.90
N LEU A 12 -2.82 -4.59 -10.63
CA LEU A 12 -1.63 -5.16 -10.00
C LEU A 12 -1.26 -4.34 -8.77
N TYR A 13 -0.60 -4.97 -7.81
CA TYR A 13 -0.28 -4.39 -6.51
C TYR A 13 1.22 -4.42 -6.25
N GLY A 14 1.76 -3.34 -5.69
CA GLY A 14 3.18 -3.26 -5.40
C GLY A 14 3.55 -2.33 -4.27
N ASP A 15 4.83 -2.41 -3.91
CA ASP A 15 5.50 -1.59 -2.92
C ASP A 15 6.86 -1.17 -3.50
N ILE A 16 6.96 0.07 -3.96
CA ILE A 16 8.15 0.60 -4.61
C ILE A 16 8.98 1.50 -3.69
N HIS A 17 8.72 1.45 -2.37
CA HIS A 17 9.53 2.15 -1.37
C HIS A 17 9.43 1.46 0.00
N ASN A 18 10.48 0.71 0.33
CA ASN A 18 10.66 -0.04 1.58
C ASN A 18 12.15 -0.33 1.76
N HIS A 19 12.54 -0.76 2.96
CA HIS A 19 13.94 -0.89 3.33
C HIS A 19 14.31 -2.25 3.95
N CYS A 20 15.53 -2.68 3.66
CA CYS A 20 16.17 -3.81 4.31
C CYS A 20 17.66 -3.53 4.57
N ASN A 21 18.40 -4.54 5.05
CA ASN A 21 19.79 -4.40 5.42
C ASN A 21 20.77 -4.19 4.26
N ILE A 22 20.34 -3.97 3.02
CA ILE A 22 21.26 -3.52 1.95
C ILE A 22 21.89 -2.15 2.28
N SER A 23 21.19 -1.35 3.08
CA SER A 23 21.69 -0.14 3.73
C SER A 23 21.69 -0.32 5.26
N TYR A 24 20.99 0.53 6.02
CA TYR A 24 20.98 0.55 7.48
C TYR A 24 19.69 0.04 8.15
N ALA A 25 18.71 -0.47 7.38
CA ALA A 25 17.51 -1.10 7.93
C ALA A 25 17.73 -2.58 8.34
N HIS A 26 16.69 -3.25 8.80
CA HIS A 26 16.76 -4.63 9.32
C HIS A 26 16.33 -5.67 8.29
N GLY A 27 16.73 -6.93 8.51
CA GLY A 27 16.39 -8.08 7.67
C GLY A 27 17.14 -8.14 6.35
N SER A 28 17.32 -9.35 5.80
CA SER A 28 18.11 -9.54 4.58
C SER A 28 17.34 -9.14 3.32
N LEU A 29 18.06 -8.95 2.21
CA LEU A 29 17.43 -8.79 0.89
C LEU A 29 16.55 -10.00 0.53
N ASP A 30 17.01 -11.21 0.85
CA ASP A 30 16.27 -12.44 0.56
C ASP A 30 14.96 -12.51 1.38
N ASP A 31 14.98 -12.04 2.64
CA ASP A 31 13.77 -11.96 3.45
C ASP A 31 12.78 -10.94 2.86
N ALA A 32 13.27 -9.77 2.42
CA ALA A 32 12.44 -8.75 1.79
C ALA A 32 11.77 -9.29 0.51
N ILE A 33 12.50 -10.01 -0.34
CA ILE A 33 11.96 -10.63 -1.56
C ILE A 33 10.89 -11.67 -1.23
N LYS A 34 11.17 -12.56 -0.27
CA LYS A 34 10.20 -13.58 0.16
C LYS A 34 8.93 -12.97 0.75
N ASN A 35 9.07 -11.92 1.56
CA ASN A 35 7.94 -11.22 2.16
C ASN A 35 7.12 -10.46 1.10
N ALA A 36 7.77 -9.84 0.10
CA ALA A 36 7.08 -9.21 -1.03
C ALA A 36 6.24 -10.22 -1.82
N ALA A 37 6.81 -11.39 -2.11
CA ALA A 37 6.15 -12.47 -2.85
C ALA A 37 4.94 -13.08 -2.11
N LEU A 38 4.71 -12.72 -0.84
CA LEU A 38 3.50 -13.14 -0.14
C LEU A 38 2.24 -12.49 -0.73
N ARG A 39 2.31 -11.28 -1.32
CA ARG A 39 1.10 -10.55 -1.75
C ARG A 39 1.28 -9.46 -2.80
N LEU A 40 2.48 -9.28 -3.37
CA LEU A 40 2.77 -8.21 -4.34
C LEU A 40 3.10 -8.80 -5.72
N ASP A 41 2.68 -8.10 -6.76
CA ASP A 41 3.01 -8.38 -8.17
C ASP A 41 4.32 -7.71 -8.59
N PHE A 42 4.65 -6.57 -7.98
CA PHE A 42 5.91 -5.85 -8.19
C PHE A 42 6.42 -5.18 -6.91
N VAL A 43 7.74 -5.00 -6.82
CA VAL A 43 8.37 -4.39 -5.65
C VAL A 43 9.67 -3.68 -6.04
N SER A 44 9.98 -2.58 -5.35
CA SER A 44 11.34 -2.02 -5.32
C SER A 44 11.88 -2.05 -3.89
N ILE A 45 12.97 -2.77 -3.69
CA ILE A 45 13.62 -2.85 -2.38
C ILE A 45 14.67 -1.74 -2.34
N THR A 46 14.35 -0.69 -1.60
CA THR A 46 15.06 0.60 -1.67
C THR A 46 16.21 0.62 -0.66
N GLY A 47 17.36 1.12 -1.10
CA GLY A 47 18.49 1.41 -0.23
C GLY A 47 18.67 2.90 -0.03
N HIS A 48 18.88 3.33 1.21
CA HIS A 48 19.32 4.69 1.50
C HIS A 48 20.71 4.97 0.91
N ALA A 49 20.84 6.02 0.09
CA ALA A 49 22.03 6.26 -0.73
C ALA A 49 22.81 7.54 -0.40
N SER A 50 22.13 8.64 -0.04
CA SER A 50 22.80 9.91 0.28
C SER A 50 21.93 10.88 1.07
N TRP A 51 22.58 11.85 1.72
CA TRP A 51 21.95 13.00 2.36
C TRP A 51 22.89 14.22 2.21
N PRO A 52 22.79 14.98 1.11
CA PRO A 52 23.76 16.02 0.75
C PRO A 52 23.76 17.24 1.69
N ASP A 53 22.60 17.61 2.23
CA ASP A 53 22.40 18.84 3.03
C ASP A 53 22.25 18.58 4.54
N MET A 54 22.89 17.51 5.02
CA MET A 54 22.96 17.19 6.45
C MET A 54 23.92 18.16 7.17
N ASP A 55 23.54 18.67 8.35
CA ASP A 55 24.45 19.48 9.19
C ASP A 55 25.49 18.59 9.89
N GLU A 56 26.55 18.24 9.15
CA GLU A 56 27.64 17.39 9.65
C GLU A 56 28.49 18.08 10.75
N HIS A 57 28.23 19.34 11.08
CA HIS A 57 29.00 20.09 12.07
C HIS A 57 28.29 20.22 13.42
N ASP A 58 26.99 19.93 13.51
CA ASP A 58 26.31 19.91 14.80
C ASP A 58 26.79 18.68 15.64
N PRO A 59 27.47 18.91 16.78
CA PRO A 59 27.96 17.83 17.64
C PRO A 59 26.84 16.95 18.21
N LYS A 60 25.60 17.45 18.30
CA LYS A 60 24.47 16.73 18.88
C LYS A 60 24.00 15.56 18.00
N ILE A 61 24.16 15.69 16.68
CA ILE A 61 23.67 14.70 15.71
C ILE A 61 24.79 13.88 15.07
N GLN A 62 26.03 14.00 15.54
CA GLN A 62 27.18 13.24 14.99
C GLN A 62 26.95 11.72 14.94
N HIS A 63 26.28 11.17 15.94
CA HIS A 63 25.93 9.75 15.96
C HIS A 63 24.93 9.36 14.85
N ILE A 64 24.03 10.28 14.47
CA ILE A 64 23.08 10.14 13.36
C ILE A 64 23.84 10.24 12.04
N VAL A 65 24.73 11.23 11.88
CA VAL A 65 25.59 11.41 10.71
C VAL A 65 26.39 10.13 10.43
N GLN A 66 27.08 9.61 11.44
CA GLN A 66 27.88 8.37 11.31
C GLN A 66 27.03 7.12 11.05
N PHE A 67 25.79 7.08 11.53
CA PHE A 67 24.86 6.00 11.22
C PHE A 67 24.50 5.98 9.73
N HIS A 68 24.09 7.13 9.19
CA HIS A 68 23.70 7.28 7.79
C HIS A 68 24.87 7.04 6.84
N GLN A 69 26.01 7.72 7.06
CA GLN A 69 27.21 7.57 6.22
C GLN A 69 27.68 6.11 6.11
N ARG A 70 27.57 5.31 7.19
CA ARG A 70 27.90 3.88 7.15
C ARG A 70 26.91 3.08 6.30
N GLY A 71 25.62 3.37 6.39
CA GLY A 71 24.61 2.68 5.57
C GLY A 71 24.71 3.05 4.10
N PHE A 72 24.96 4.34 3.78
CA PHE A 72 25.25 4.80 2.43
C PHE A 72 26.46 4.05 1.87
N ALA A 73 27.62 4.11 2.56
CA ALA A 73 28.83 3.43 2.11
C ALA A 73 28.64 1.91 1.92
N LYS A 74 27.74 1.28 2.70
CA LYS A 74 27.37 -0.12 2.54
C LYS A 74 26.56 -0.36 1.26
N LEU A 75 25.54 0.45 0.98
CA LEU A 75 24.76 0.33 -0.26
C LEU A 75 25.67 0.50 -1.48
N HIS A 76 26.45 1.58 -1.49
CA HIS A 76 27.39 1.92 -2.58
C HIS A 76 28.35 0.79 -2.91
N ARG A 77 28.95 0.18 -1.90
CA ARG A 77 29.88 -0.95 -2.09
C ARG A 77 29.21 -2.18 -2.68
N ASN A 78 27.91 -2.37 -2.42
CA ASN A 78 27.18 -3.59 -2.76
C ASN A 78 26.17 -3.40 -3.89
N TRP A 79 26.12 -2.23 -4.55
CA TRP A 79 25.10 -1.91 -5.56
C TRP A 79 25.05 -2.95 -6.69
N ASP A 80 26.19 -3.29 -7.28
CA ASP A 80 26.26 -4.29 -8.35
C ASP A 80 25.81 -5.69 -7.87
N SER A 81 26.14 -6.07 -6.63
CA SER A 81 25.69 -7.33 -6.04
C SER A 81 24.19 -7.34 -5.74
N TYR A 82 23.63 -6.19 -5.34
CA TYR A 82 22.19 -6.02 -5.17
C TYR A 82 21.45 -6.20 -6.49
N LEU A 83 21.92 -5.55 -7.56
CA LEU A 83 21.40 -5.66 -8.92
C LEU A 83 21.39 -7.12 -9.43
N GLU A 84 22.50 -7.83 -9.26
CA GLU A 84 22.62 -9.24 -9.64
C GLU A 84 21.59 -10.12 -8.90
N LYS A 85 21.42 -9.90 -7.60
CA LYS A 85 20.49 -10.68 -6.77
C LYS A 85 19.03 -10.45 -7.15
N ILE A 86 18.61 -9.20 -7.33
CA ILE A 86 17.23 -8.93 -7.71
C ILE A 86 16.92 -9.45 -9.12
N SER A 87 17.88 -9.39 -10.05
CA SER A 87 17.72 -9.94 -11.40
C SER A 87 17.48 -11.45 -11.37
N LYS A 88 18.19 -12.18 -10.51
CA LYS A 88 18.03 -13.63 -10.38
C LYS A 88 16.70 -14.01 -9.73
N ALA A 89 16.32 -13.29 -8.67
CA ALA A 89 15.18 -13.64 -7.83
C ALA A 89 13.80 -13.46 -8.52
N GLU A 90 13.69 -12.59 -9.50
CA GLU A 90 12.45 -12.34 -10.26
C GLU A 90 11.87 -13.64 -10.84
N SER A 91 12.74 -14.46 -11.44
CA SER A 91 12.36 -15.75 -12.02
C SER A 91 11.95 -16.80 -10.97
N GLU A 92 12.52 -16.71 -9.76
CA GLU A 92 12.29 -17.69 -8.68
C GLU A 92 10.96 -17.43 -7.96
N HIS A 93 10.56 -16.17 -7.82
CA HIS A 93 9.41 -15.75 -7.01
C HIS A 93 8.20 -15.27 -7.83
N LYS A 94 8.30 -15.16 -9.16
CA LYS A 94 7.24 -14.64 -10.06
C LYS A 94 6.73 -13.26 -9.62
N ILE A 95 7.65 -12.37 -9.30
CA ILE A 95 7.39 -10.99 -8.88
C ILE A 95 8.34 -10.07 -9.65
N VAL A 96 7.85 -8.93 -10.14
CA VAL A 96 8.71 -7.95 -10.82
C VAL A 96 9.52 -7.16 -9.80
N LEU A 97 10.85 -7.23 -9.91
CA LEU A 97 11.81 -6.55 -9.03
C LEU A 97 12.43 -5.35 -9.75
N LEU A 98 12.15 -4.15 -9.25
CA LEU A 98 12.70 -2.88 -9.74
C LEU A 98 13.83 -2.41 -8.82
N PRO A 99 15.04 -2.10 -9.32
CA PRO A 99 16.07 -1.51 -8.47
C PRO A 99 15.64 -0.15 -7.93
N GLY A 100 16.02 0.18 -6.69
CA GLY A 100 15.67 1.46 -6.10
C GLY A 100 16.63 1.94 -5.03
N TYR A 101 16.72 3.26 -4.90
CA TYR A 101 17.47 3.92 -3.84
C TYR A 101 16.80 5.23 -3.42
N GLU A 102 17.14 5.72 -2.23
CA GLU A 102 16.58 6.92 -1.63
C GLU A 102 17.66 7.97 -1.40
N ILE A 103 17.34 9.23 -1.73
CA ILE A 103 18.14 10.40 -1.44
C ILE A 103 17.37 11.30 -0.48
N HIS A 104 18.01 11.62 0.65
CA HIS A 104 17.46 12.53 1.65
C HIS A 104 17.78 13.98 1.32
N SER A 105 16.87 14.89 1.66
CA SER A 105 17.16 16.32 1.68
C SER A 105 16.29 17.07 2.69
N ASN A 106 16.93 17.91 3.50
CA ASN A 106 16.24 18.88 4.33
C ASN A 106 15.53 19.95 3.48
N GLU A 107 16.19 20.46 2.44
CA GLU A 107 15.68 21.54 1.58
C GLU A 107 14.57 21.08 0.64
N HIS A 108 14.73 19.90 0.03
CA HIS A 108 13.87 19.42 -1.05
C HIS A 108 12.85 18.35 -0.62
N GLY A 109 13.05 17.76 0.55
CA GLY A 109 12.37 16.54 0.97
C GLY A 109 13.10 15.30 0.45
N ASP A 110 12.68 14.13 0.91
CA ASP A 110 13.30 12.88 0.47
C ASP A 110 12.65 12.34 -0.79
N TYR A 111 13.48 11.76 -1.65
CA TYR A 111 13.09 11.23 -2.95
C TYR A 111 13.51 9.78 -3.09
N THR A 112 12.58 8.96 -3.53
CA THR A 112 12.84 7.61 -3.99
C THR A 112 13.11 7.64 -5.49
N ILE A 113 14.16 6.94 -5.91
CA ILE A 113 14.53 6.75 -7.30
C ILE A 113 14.40 5.26 -7.59
N VAL A 114 13.59 4.93 -8.59
CA VAL A 114 13.36 3.56 -9.06
C VAL A 114 13.88 3.44 -10.48
N GLY A 115 14.50 2.32 -10.79
CA GLY A 115 14.97 1.97 -12.13
C GLY A 115 14.11 0.92 -12.80
N LEU A 116 14.01 0.99 -14.12
CA LEU A 116 13.31 -0.03 -14.93
C LEU A 116 14.08 -1.35 -14.98
N ASP A 117 15.37 -1.28 -15.29
CA ASP A 117 16.20 -2.46 -15.61
C ASP A 117 17.09 -2.83 -14.41
N PRO A 118 17.28 -4.12 -14.08
CA PRO A 118 18.28 -4.59 -13.11
C PRO A 118 19.75 -4.22 -13.41
N LEU A 119 20.04 -3.45 -14.46
CA LEU A 119 21.33 -2.82 -14.77
C LEU A 119 21.34 -1.31 -14.48
N THR A 120 20.29 -0.79 -13.85
CA THR A 120 20.15 0.64 -13.52
C THR A 120 21.29 1.09 -12.62
N LYS A 121 22.01 2.12 -13.08
CA LYS A 121 23.10 2.71 -12.33
C LYS A 121 22.55 3.58 -11.18
N MET A 122 23.26 3.63 -10.07
CA MET A 122 22.97 4.62 -9.06
C MET A 122 23.51 5.98 -9.52
N ILE A 123 22.64 6.99 -9.57
CA ILE A 123 22.97 8.37 -9.94
C ILE A 123 22.66 9.23 -8.73
N LEU A 124 23.65 9.92 -8.19
CA LEU A 124 23.48 10.80 -7.05
C LEU A 124 23.82 12.22 -7.46
N GLU A 125 22.98 13.14 -7.03
CA GLU A 125 23.15 14.58 -7.13
C GLU A 125 22.58 15.23 -5.86
N ASP A 126 22.93 16.50 -5.64
CA ASP A 126 22.62 17.18 -4.38
C ASP A 126 21.18 17.70 -4.32
N SER A 127 20.53 17.83 -5.49
CA SER A 127 19.14 18.26 -5.63
C SER A 127 18.35 17.41 -6.64
N PRO A 128 17.01 17.32 -6.51
CA PRO A 128 16.17 16.67 -7.52
C PRO A 128 16.32 17.29 -8.92
N GLN A 129 16.59 18.59 -9.00
CA GLN A 129 16.78 19.29 -10.27
C GLN A 129 18.06 18.83 -10.98
N GLU A 130 19.19 18.80 -10.28
CA GLU A 130 20.47 18.32 -10.83
C GLU A 130 20.38 16.85 -11.21
N LEU A 131 19.73 16.03 -10.39
CA LEU A 131 19.48 14.62 -10.68
C LEU A 131 18.75 14.45 -12.02
N ARG A 132 17.64 15.18 -12.21
CA ARG A 132 16.89 15.17 -13.47
C ARG A 132 17.75 15.64 -14.64
N GLN A 133 18.46 16.76 -14.48
CA GLN A 133 19.33 17.30 -15.53
C GLN A 133 20.39 16.29 -15.98
N ARG A 134 20.98 15.55 -15.03
CA ARG A 134 21.94 14.49 -15.34
C ARG A 134 21.29 13.33 -16.07
N ILE A 135 20.14 12.85 -15.62
CA ILE A 135 19.39 11.76 -16.27
C ILE A 135 19.06 12.13 -17.73
N PHE A 136 18.55 13.34 -17.98
CA PHE A 136 18.28 13.82 -19.34
C PHE A 136 19.55 13.96 -20.18
N LYS A 137 20.62 14.52 -19.61
CA LYS A 137 21.90 14.68 -20.31
C LYS A 137 22.49 13.33 -20.73
N GLU A 138 22.32 12.31 -19.90
CA GLU A 138 22.77 10.94 -20.17
C GLU A 138 21.76 10.11 -21.00
N LYS A 139 20.60 10.68 -21.35
CA LYS A 139 19.50 10.05 -22.12
C LYS A 139 18.93 8.81 -21.44
N LEU A 140 18.65 8.95 -20.16
CA LEU A 140 18.19 7.87 -19.29
C LEU A 140 16.74 8.06 -18.82
N GLU A 141 16.02 9.06 -19.33
CA GLU A 141 14.70 9.46 -18.84
C GLU A 141 13.65 8.33 -18.86
N GLU A 142 13.73 7.40 -19.81
CA GLU A 142 12.80 6.26 -19.89
C GLU A 142 13.09 5.16 -18.85
N ASN A 143 14.27 5.20 -18.20
CA ASN A 143 14.75 4.16 -17.29
C ASN A 143 14.64 4.53 -15.81
N TYR A 144 14.32 5.78 -15.47
CA TYR A 144 14.23 6.26 -14.09
C TYR A 144 12.86 6.84 -13.79
N LEU A 145 12.36 6.52 -12.60
CA LEU A 145 11.18 7.09 -12.01
C LEU A 145 11.59 7.70 -10.67
N ILE A 146 11.24 8.96 -10.43
CA ILE A 146 11.61 9.69 -9.22
C ILE A 146 10.32 10.13 -8.54
N PHE A 147 10.20 10.02 -7.22
CA PHE A 147 9.04 10.58 -6.52
C PHE A 147 9.41 11.01 -5.09
N PRO A 148 8.81 12.11 -4.58
CA PRO A 148 8.95 12.45 -3.18
C PRO A 148 8.10 11.47 -2.34
N HIS A 149 8.58 11.16 -1.14
CA HIS A 149 7.86 10.30 -0.20
C HIS A 149 7.70 10.94 1.17
N HIS A 150 6.82 10.32 1.99
CA HIS A 150 6.35 10.83 3.28
C HIS A 150 6.18 12.37 3.32
N ILE A 151 5.54 12.91 2.28
CA ILE A 151 5.54 14.34 1.93
C ILE A 151 5.09 15.30 3.04
N GLY A 152 4.34 14.78 4.01
CA GLY A 152 3.64 15.52 5.05
C GLY A 152 4.53 16.28 6.03
N TYR A 153 5.81 15.98 6.14
CA TYR A 153 6.71 16.66 7.07
C TYR A 153 6.92 18.15 6.75
N ARG A 154 7.54 18.86 7.70
CA ARG A 154 7.93 20.25 7.49
C ARG A 154 9.11 20.37 6.52
N GLN A 155 9.07 21.38 5.64
CA GLN A 155 10.24 21.76 4.84
C GLN A 155 11.41 22.17 5.78
N GLY A 156 12.62 21.71 5.48
CA GLY A 156 13.78 21.78 6.39
C GLY A 156 13.82 20.62 7.39
N ALA A 157 12.83 19.74 7.38
CA ALA A 157 12.75 18.51 8.15
C ALA A 157 12.25 17.36 7.25
N ARG A 158 12.82 17.27 6.03
CA ARG A 158 12.60 16.19 5.05
C ARG A 158 11.18 16.07 4.48
N GLY A 159 10.34 17.08 4.68
CA GLY A 159 9.05 17.22 3.96
C GLY A 159 9.22 17.74 2.54
N VAL A 160 8.24 17.45 1.68
CA VAL A 160 8.30 17.84 0.27
C VAL A 160 8.46 19.36 0.10
N ASN A 161 9.33 19.76 -0.81
CA ASN A 161 9.39 21.11 -1.33
C ASN A 161 8.73 21.15 -2.72
N TRP A 162 7.49 21.63 -2.78
CA TRP A 162 6.73 21.73 -4.03
C TRP A 162 7.42 22.61 -5.08
N ILE A 163 8.25 23.60 -4.69
CA ILE A 163 9.00 24.42 -5.66
C ILE A 163 10.02 23.58 -6.44
N SER A 164 10.55 22.51 -5.82
CA SER A 164 11.52 21.60 -6.44
C SER A 164 10.88 20.43 -7.19
N PHE A 165 9.55 20.28 -7.07
CA PHE A 165 8.76 19.25 -7.74
C PHE A 165 8.60 19.59 -9.23
N GLU A 166 9.09 18.73 -10.12
CA GLU A 166 9.01 18.96 -11.57
C GLU A 166 8.74 17.66 -12.35
N ASN A 167 7.89 17.76 -13.37
CA ASN A 167 7.62 16.70 -14.36
C ASN A 167 8.61 16.75 -15.53
N PRO A 168 8.83 15.66 -16.30
CA PRO A 168 8.05 14.41 -16.32
C PRO A 168 8.59 13.28 -15.44
N LEU A 169 9.82 13.35 -14.94
CA LEU A 169 10.44 12.26 -14.16
C LEU A 169 9.89 12.12 -12.74
N THR A 170 9.07 13.08 -12.30
CA THR A 170 8.34 13.02 -11.02
C THR A 170 6.83 12.91 -11.22
N PRO A 171 6.32 11.87 -11.92
CA PRO A 171 4.90 11.76 -12.23
C PRO A 171 4.09 11.32 -11.03
N LEU A 172 4.71 10.84 -9.95
CA LEU A 172 4.03 10.26 -8.78
C LEU A 172 4.43 10.97 -7.50
N VAL A 173 3.56 10.88 -6.49
CA VAL A 173 3.79 11.32 -5.13
C VAL A 173 3.32 10.23 -4.17
N GLU A 174 4.17 9.84 -3.22
CA GLU A 174 3.77 8.90 -2.17
C GLU A 174 3.05 9.63 -1.04
N ILE A 175 1.77 9.30 -0.87
CA ILE A 175 0.88 9.96 0.09
C ILE A 175 0.60 9.12 1.33
N ALA A 176 1.00 7.85 1.37
CA ALA A 176 0.82 7.01 2.55
C ALA A 176 1.96 6.01 2.71
N SER A 177 2.45 5.90 3.95
CA SER A 177 3.41 4.88 4.37
C SER A 177 3.30 4.57 5.87
N ALA A 178 4.24 3.83 6.44
CA ALA A 178 4.40 3.69 7.88
C ALA A 178 4.56 5.04 8.60
N HIS A 179 4.95 6.09 7.87
CA HIS A 179 5.01 7.45 8.42
C HIS A 179 3.63 8.03 8.70
N GLY A 180 2.57 7.63 7.98
CA GLY A 180 1.23 8.15 8.13
C GLY A 180 0.55 8.38 6.76
N PHE A 181 -0.50 9.20 6.74
CA PHE A 181 -1.30 9.48 5.55
C PHE A 181 -1.41 10.98 5.28
N ALA A 182 -0.90 11.42 4.11
CA ALA A 182 -0.68 12.81 3.74
C ALA A 182 -1.53 13.34 2.57
N GLU A 183 -2.75 12.81 2.39
CA GLU A 183 -3.73 13.45 1.50
C GLU A 183 -4.03 14.89 1.96
N GLU A 184 -4.27 15.06 3.26
CA GLU A 184 -4.47 16.32 3.97
C GLU A 184 -3.74 16.26 5.33
N ASP A 185 -3.60 17.39 6.05
CA ASP A 185 -2.88 17.46 7.32
C ASP A 185 -3.65 16.92 8.54
N LEU A 186 -4.97 16.77 8.40
CA LEU A 186 -5.84 16.21 9.43
C LEU A 186 -6.38 14.86 8.96
N SER A 187 -5.81 13.77 9.49
CA SER A 187 -6.27 12.41 9.19
C SER A 187 -6.33 11.55 10.44
N ASP A 188 -6.98 10.40 10.35
CA ASP A 188 -6.98 9.37 11.39
C ASP A 188 -5.70 8.52 11.40
N ARG A 189 -4.73 8.88 10.55
CA ARG A 189 -3.41 8.25 10.41
C ARG A 189 -2.31 9.32 10.44
N PRO A 190 -2.12 9.98 11.61
CA PRO A 190 -1.18 11.08 11.74
C PRO A 190 0.26 10.60 11.65
N PHE A 191 1.17 11.55 11.46
CA PHE A 191 2.60 11.26 11.45
C PHE A 191 3.13 11.05 12.88
N LEU A 192 3.55 9.82 13.18
CA LEU A 192 4.03 9.39 14.51
C LEU A 192 5.52 9.04 14.55
N HIS A 193 6.19 9.06 13.40
CA HIS A 193 7.62 8.78 13.28
C HIS A 193 8.46 9.94 13.86
N SER A 194 9.68 9.63 14.31
CA SER A 194 10.54 10.52 15.12
C SER A 194 10.96 11.83 14.42
N MET A 195 10.75 11.93 13.10
CA MET A 195 11.04 13.11 12.29
C MET A 195 10.09 14.29 12.57
N GLY A 196 8.92 14.04 13.15
CA GLY A 196 8.01 15.10 13.61
C GLY A 196 6.57 14.93 13.15
N PRO A 197 5.73 15.97 13.33
CA PRO A 197 4.35 15.96 12.89
C PRO A 197 4.21 16.34 11.42
N GLN A 198 3.00 16.14 10.91
CA GLN A 198 2.58 16.59 9.58
C GLN A 198 2.26 18.10 9.57
N GLN A 199 2.39 18.73 8.40
CA GLN A 199 1.94 20.10 8.12
C GLN A 199 1.10 20.18 6.83
N HIS A 200 0.24 21.20 6.77
CA HIS A 200 -0.62 21.47 5.62
C HIS A 200 0.13 21.60 4.29
N GLN A 201 1.25 22.33 4.27
CA GLN A 201 2.04 22.57 3.06
C GLN A 201 2.69 21.29 2.52
N GLY A 202 2.82 20.24 3.33
CA GLY A 202 3.34 18.94 2.92
C GLY A 202 2.27 17.97 2.40
N SER A 203 1.01 18.41 2.23
CA SER A 203 -0.08 17.53 1.83
C SER A 203 -0.28 17.46 0.32
N MET A 204 -0.82 16.34 -0.17
CA MET A 204 -1.27 16.15 -1.54
C MET A 204 -2.20 17.29 -1.99
N ARG A 205 -3.23 17.61 -1.19
CA ARG A 205 -4.22 18.64 -1.53
C ARG A 205 -3.60 20.03 -1.65
N TYR A 206 -2.56 20.33 -0.86
CA TYR A 206 -1.81 21.57 -1.03
C TYR A 206 -1.06 21.61 -2.37
N GLY A 207 -0.38 20.52 -2.74
CA GLY A 207 0.29 20.40 -4.05
C GLY A 207 -0.68 20.55 -5.23
N LEU A 208 -1.87 19.92 -5.16
CA LEU A 208 -2.92 20.08 -6.16
C LEU A 208 -3.45 21.53 -6.22
N GLY A 209 -3.56 22.21 -5.08
CA GLY A 209 -3.93 23.63 -5.00
C GLY A 209 -2.91 24.59 -5.61
N LEU A 210 -1.66 24.15 -5.79
CA LEU A 210 -0.61 24.88 -6.51
C LEU A 210 -0.55 24.52 -8.01
N GLY A 211 -1.41 23.61 -8.49
CA GLY A 211 -1.48 23.23 -9.90
C GLY A 211 -0.52 22.12 -10.31
N TYR A 212 0.18 21.48 -9.38
CA TYR A 212 1.03 20.35 -9.72
C TYR A 212 0.21 19.15 -10.15
N GLN A 213 0.63 18.52 -11.26
CA GLN A 213 -0.02 17.35 -11.83
C GLN A 213 0.80 16.10 -11.53
N PHE A 214 0.23 15.17 -10.79
CA PHE A 214 0.88 13.93 -10.37
C PHE A 214 -0.15 12.84 -10.08
N GLY A 215 0.30 11.60 -10.08
CA GLY A 215 -0.45 10.44 -9.61
C GLY A 215 -0.08 10.14 -8.17
N VAL A 216 -0.89 9.32 -7.51
CA VAL A 216 -0.65 8.96 -6.11
C VAL A 216 -0.30 7.51 -5.94
N ILE A 217 0.62 7.27 -5.01
CA ILE A 217 1.06 5.94 -4.61
C ILE A 217 1.10 5.84 -3.08
N ALA A 218 1.14 4.62 -2.58
CA ALA A 218 1.41 4.31 -1.18
C ALA A 218 2.36 3.13 -1.11
N ASN A 219 3.39 3.26 -0.30
CA ASN A 219 4.38 2.20 -0.11
C ASN A 219 4.65 2.08 1.38
N THR A 220 5.30 1.01 1.81
CA THR A 220 5.34 0.77 3.25
C THR A 220 6.34 1.66 3.97
N ASP A 221 7.42 2.06 3.31
CA ASP A 221 8.60 2.65 3.95
C ASP A 221 9.06 1.81 5.16
N HIS A 222 8.87 0.49 5.04
CA HIS A 222 9.04 -0.41 6.15
C HIS A 222 10.52 -0.71 6.36
N HIS A 223 11.00 -0.63 7.61
CA HIS A 223 12.42 -0.77 7.94
C HIS A 223 12.82 -2.15 8.47
N SER A 224 11.99 -3.16 8.23
CA SER A 224 12.20 -4.54 8.70
C SER A 224 12.16 -5.59 7.59
N ALA A 225 12.55 -5.23 6.36
CA ALA A 225 12.54 -6.15 5.22
C ALA A 225 11.18 -6.84 5.03
N HIS A 226 10.10 -6.07 5.13
CA HIS A 226 8.75 -6.58 4.93
C HIS A 226 7.96 -5.69 3.95
N PRO A 227 8.36 -5.66 2.66
CA PRO A 227 7.57 -4.99 1.63
C PRO A 227 6.13 -5.48 1.65
N GLY A 228 5.17 -4.60 1.40
CA GLY A 228 3.74 -4.92 1.46
C GLY A 228 3.21 -5.26 2.85
N SER A 229 3.97 -4.96 3.92
CA SER A 229 3.54 -5.06 5.32
C SER A 229 2.11 -4.52 5.50
N TYR A 230 1.21 -5.40 5.93
CA TYR A 230 -0.21 -5.10 5.94
C TYR A 230 -0.55 -3.94 6.88
N GLY A 231 -1.15 -2.89 6.32
CA GLY A 231 -1.55 -1.70 7.05
C GLY A 231 -0.60 -0.51 6.98
N HIS A 232 0.50 -0.64 6.23
CA HIS A 232 1.50 0.43 6.07
C HIS A 232 1.55 1.06 4.69
N GLY A 233 0.83 0.57 3.69
CA GLY A 233 0.87 1.16 2.35
C GLY A 233 1.01 0.09 1.27
N VAL A 234 0.20 0.19 0.21
CA VAL A 234 0.31 -0.61 -1.01
C VAL A 234 -0.15 0.26 -2.19
N THR A 235 0.57 0.20 -3.30
CA THR A 235 0.22 0.87 -4.55
C THR A 235 -0.53 -0.10 -5.44
N GLY A 236 -1.68 0.32 -5.94
CA GLY A 236 -2.34 -0.38 -7.05
C GLY A 236 -2.09 0.33 -8.37
N ILE A 237 -1.99 -0.42 -9.47
CA ILE A 237 -1.86 0.09 -10.83
C ILE A 237 -2.83 -0.61 -11.79
N TRP A 238 -3.25 0.12 -12.83
CA TRP A 238 -3.98 -0.42 -13.97
C TRP A 238 -2.99 -0.64 -15.14
N ALA A 239 -2.53 -1.88 -15.31
CA ALA A 239 -1.53 -2.26 -16.31
C ALA A 239 -2.12 -3.18 -17.39
N SER A 240 -1.54 -3.19 -18.58
CA SER A 240 -2.00 -4.07 -19.68
C SER A 240 -1.63 -5.53 -19.49
N SER A 241 -0.54 -5.82 -18.77
CA SER A 241 -0.16 -7.15 -18.32
C SER A 241 0.74 -7.07 -17.08
N ASP A 242 1.18 -8.21 -16.55
CA ASP A 242 2.13 -8.36 -15.45
C ASP A 242 3.60 -8.24 -15.90
N ARG A 243 3.82 -7.92 -17.19
CA ARG A 243 5.16 -7.64 -17.71
C ARG A 243 5.73 -6.37 -17.11
N ARG A 244 7.03 -6.41 -16.80
CA ARG A 244 7.82 -5.27 -16.30
C ARG A 244 7.58 -3.96 -17.07
N GLU A 245 7.60 -3.99 -18.39
CA GLU A 245 7.44 -2.77 -19.19
C GLU A 245 6.03 -2.20 -19.09
N ASP A 246 5.00 -3.05 -18.96
CA ASP A 246 3.61 -2.62 -18.86
C ASP A 246 3.31 -2.09 -17.44
N ILE A 247 3.96 -2.64 -16.40
CA ILE A 247 3.98 -2.10 -15.04
C ILE A 247 4.63 -0.72 -15.03
N TRP A 248 5.80 -0.59 -15.66
CA TRP A 248 6.54 0.66 -15.76
C TRP A 248 5.75 1.75 -16.49
N GLU A 249 5.11 1.38 -17.59
CA GLU A 249 4.26 2.29 -18.36
C GLU A 249 3.05 2.75 -17.53
N ALA A 250 2.42 1.87 -16.75
CA ALA A 250 1.33 2.24 -15.86
C ALA A 250 1.72 3.23 -14.76
N LEU A 251 2.90 3.05 -14.15
CA LEU A 251 3.47 3.98 -13.17
C LEU A 251 3.71 5.36 -13.79
N ASN A 252 4.38 5.41 -14.95
CA ASN A 252 4.67 6.67 -15.65
C ASN A 252 3.40 7.38 -16.14
N ALA A 253 2.38 6.61 -16.57
CA ALA A 253 1.09 7.12 -16.98
C ALA A 253 0.16 7.51 -15.79
N ARG A 254 0.64 7.36 -14.55
CA ARG A 254 -0.09 7.69 -13.32
C ARG A 254 -1.40 6.92 -13.13
N ARG A 255 -1.54 5.75 -13.77
CA ARG A 255 -2.75 4.90 -13.65
C ARG A 255 -2.74 4.13 -12.34
N THR A 256 -2.57 4.86 -11.25
CA THR A 256 -2.25 4.35 -9.92
C THR A 256 -3.32 4.73 -8.91
N TRP A 257 -3.39 4.00 -7.81
CA TRP A 257 -4.11 4.40 -6.61
C TRP A 257 -3.32 3.99 -5.37
N ALA A 258 -3.41 4.80 -4.32
CA ALA A 258 -2.76 4.60 -3.05
C ALA A 258 -3.70 3.87 -2.09
N MET A 259 -3.22 2.85 -1.38
CA MET A 259 -3.96 2.15 -0.33
C MET A 259 -3.17 2.10 0.96
N THR A 260 -3.85 2.30 2.08
CA THR A 260 -3.20 2.27 3.40
C THR A 260 -3.06 0.86 4.00
N GLY A 261 -3.47 -0.21 3.32
CA GLY A 261 -3.31 -1.57 3.83
C GLY A 261 -4.11 -2.65 3.09
N ASP A 262 -5.42 -2.63 3.22
CA ASP A 262 -6.33 -3.55 2.51
C ASP A 262 -6.22 -3.35 1.01
N LEU A 263 -6.15 -4.46 0.27
CA LEU A 263 -6.26 -4.42 -1.17
C LEU A 263 -7.69 -4.02 -1.56
N MET A 264 -7.77 -3.13 -2.54
CA MET A 264 -8.99 -2.79 -3.24
C MET A 264 -8.64 -2.43 -4.67
N GLN A 265 -9.50 -2.82 -5.60
CA GLN A 265 -9.50 -2.26 -6.94
C GLN A 265 -10.31 -0.97 -6.88
N LEU A 266 -9.67 0.15 -7.21
CA LEU A 266 -10.31 1.46 -7.31
C LEU A 266 -10.11 1.99 -8.71
N LYS A 267 -11.21 2.06 -9.46
CA LYS A 267 -11.25 2.60 -10.81
C LYS A 267 -12.05 3.89 -10.82
N PHE A 268 -11.37 4.98 -11.13
CA PHE A 268 -11.96 6.30 -11.30
C PHE A 268 -11.81 6.75 -12.75
N ALA A 269 -12.92 7.05 -13.40
CA ALA A 269 -12.94 7.45 -14.81
C ALA A 269 -13.95 8.59 -15.07
N VAL A 270 -13.63 9.43 -16.04
CA VAL A 270 -14.51 10.47 -16.60
C VAL A 270 -14.48 10.32 -18.13
N GLY A 271 -15.62 10.03 -18.75
CA GLY A 271 -15.69 9.67 -20.16
C GLY A 271 -14.80 8.46 -20.49
N ASN A 272 -13.81 8.67 -21.36
CA ASN A 272 -12.79 7.68 -21.73
C ASN A 272 -11.43 7.89 -21.01
N GLN A 273 -11.39 8.76 -20.01
CA GLN A 273 -10.17 9.13 -19.28
C GLN A 273 -10.13 8.39 -17.93
N LEU A 274 -9.08 7.59 -17.72
CA LEU A 274 -8.83 6.89 -16.45
C LEU A 274 -8.02 7.77 -15.50
N GLN A 275 -8.08 7.51 -14.19
CA GLN A 275 -7.23 8.16 -13.17
C GLN A 275 -5.77 8.35 -13.62
N GLY A 276 -5.21 9.54 -13.33
CA GLY A 276 -3.86 9.95 -13.74
C GLY A 276 -3.77 10.71 -15.07
N SER A 277 -4.84 10.71 -15.85
CA SER A 277 -4.93 11.38 -17.15
C SER A 277 -5.28 12.87 -17.04
N VAL A 278 -5.23 13.54 -18.20
CA VAL A 278 -5.69 14.92 -18.37
C VAL A 278 -6.88 14.92 -19.34
N CYS A 279 -8.05 15.28 -18.84
CA CYS A 279 -9.28 15.42 -19.61
C CYS A 279 -9.38 16.82 -20.24
N GLN A 280 -9.94 16.90 -21.45
CA GLN A 280 -10.18 18.17 -22.15
C GLN A 280 -11.61 18.68 -21.97
N ASP A 281 -12.56 17.77 -21.68
CA ASP A 281 -13.98 18.06 -21.66
C ASP A 281 -14.56 17.73 -20.28
N LEU A 282 -15.21 18.72 -19.64
CA LEU A 282 -15.81 18.60 -18.30
C LEU A 282 -17.19 17.92 -18.31
N ASP A 283 -17.88 17.92 -19.46
CA ASP A 283 -19.27 17.45 -19.56
C ASP A 283 -19.40 15.91 -19.69
N GLU A 284 -18.28 15.19 -19.70
CA GLU A 284 -18.27 13.73 -19.78
C GLU A 284 -18.78 13.08 -18.47
N PRO A 285 -19.59 12.00 -18.54
CA PRO A 285 -20.07 11.32 -17.36
C PRO A 285 -18.94 10.60 -16.63
N GLY A 286 -19.00 10.63 -15.30
CA GLY A 286 -18.01 10.02 -14.43
C GLY A 286 -18.49 8.74 -13.78
N ASN A 287 -17.54 7.87 -13.42
CA ASN A 287 -17.82 6.63 -12.71
C ASN A 287 -16.69 6.23 -11.75
N ILE A 288 -17.09 5.78 -10.56
CA ILE A 288 -16.23 5.14 -9.55
C ILE A 288 -16.66 3.69 -9.41
N GLU A 289 -15.73 2.77 -9.65
CA GLU A 289 -15.90 1.33 -9.43
C GLU A 289 -14.93 0.88 -8.33
N VAL A 290 -15.47 0.25 -7.29
CA VAL A 290 -14.73 -0.24 -6.13
C VAL A 290 -15.00 -1.71 -5.92
N GLN A 291 -13.93 -2.51 -5.84
CA GLN A 291 -13.96 -3.89 -5.38
C GLN A 291 -12.92 -4.05 -4.27
N ALA A 292 -13.36 -4.00 -3.01
CA ALA A 292 -12.51 -4.10 -1.84
C ALA A 292 -12.38 -5.55 -1.34
N THR A 293 -11.43 -5.76 -0.42
CA THR A 293 -11.27 -7.02 0.32
C THR A 293 -11.85 -6.97 1.73
N SER A 294 -12.41 -5.83 2.13
CA SER A 294 -13.16 -5.62 3.38
C SER A 294 -14.35 -4.70 3.14
N PRO A 295 -15.35 -4.66 4.06
CA PRO A 295 -16.52 -3.82 3.91
C PRO A 295 -16.20 -2.34 3.74
N ILE A 296 -16.77 -1.71 2.72
CA ILE A 296 -16.76 -0.28 2.46
C ILE A 296 -17.65 0.41 3.51
N ASP A 297 -17.20 1.58 3.97
CA ASP A 297 -18.00 2.52 4.77
C ASP A 297 -18.65 3.56 3.85
N TYR A 298 -17.83 4.25 3.06
CA TYR A 298 -18.30 5.21 2.05
C TYR A 298 -17.30 5.37 0.90
N VAL A 299 -17.82 5.88 -0.22
CA VAL A 299 -17.07 6.32 -1.40
C VAL A 299 -17.26 7.83 -1.53
N GLU A 300 -16.20 8.56 -1.83
CA GLU A 300 -16.19 10.01 -2.03
C GLU A 300 -15.62 10.38 -3.39
N LEU A 301 -16.20 11.44 -3.98
CA LEU A 301 -15.62 12.21 -5.07
C LEU A 301 -15.20 13.57 -4.52
N LEU A 302 -13.94 13.93 -4.73
CA LEU A 302 -13.37 15.20 -4.29
C LEU A 302 -12.97 16.05 -5.48
N THR A 303 -13.27 17.34 -5.38
CA THR A 303 -12.88 18.43 -6.29
C THR A 303 -12.34 19.59 -5.45
N PRO A 304 -11.80 20.68 -6.03
CA PRO A 304 -11.33 21.82 -5.25
C PRO A 304 -12.40 22.41 -4.33
N GLU A 305 -13.67 22.43 -4.76
CA GLU A 305 -14.75 23.12 -4.04
C GLU A 305 -15.80 22.18 -3.44
N GLN A 306 -15.94 20.97 -3.97
CA GLN A 306 -17.02 20.07 -3.60
C GLN A 306 -16.52 18.70 -3.17
N ARG A 307 -17.34 18.09 -2.30
CA ARG A 307 -17.22 16.71 -1.86
C ARG A 307 -18.57 16.04 -1.97
N HIS A 308 -18.64 14.98 -2.77
CA HIS A 308 -19.81 14.12 -2.84
C HIS A 308 -19.50 12.82 -2.10
N CYS A 309 -20.37 12.38 -1.21
CA CYS A 309 -20.16 11.19 -0.38
C CYS A 309 -21.34 10.23 -0.48
N TRP A 310 -21.04 8.97 -0.77
CA TRP A 310 -22.00 7.87 -0.86
C TRP A 310 -21.71 6.82 0.21
N HIS A 311 -22.47 6.88 1.30
CA HIS A 311 -22.41 5.87 2.35
C HIS A 311 -22.98 4.53 1.88
N MET A 312 -22.38 3.43 2.37
CA MET A 312 -22.94 2.09 2.22
C MET A 312 -24.26 1.97 2.99
N PRO A 313 -25.28 1.30 2.41
CA PRO A 313 -26.52 1.07 3.12
C PRO A 313 -26.28 0.23 4.37
N LEU A 314 -27.09 0.46 5.40
CA LEU A 314 -27.10 -0.42 6.57
C LEU A 314 -27.67 -1.79 6.18
N SER A 315 -26.90 -2.85 6.42
CA SER A 315 -27.34 -4.24 6.27
C SER A 315 -27.83 -4.78 7.61
N SER A 316 -29.08 -5.23 7.68
CA SER A 316 -29.58 -5.98 8.82
C SER A 316 -29.14 -7.44 8.74
N GLU A 317 -29.14 -8.18 9.86
CA GLU A 317 -28.90 -9.63 9.87
C GLU A 317 -29.78 -10.36 8.84
N ARG A 318 -31.06 -9.97 8.75
CA ARG A 318 -31.99 -10.54 7.76
C ARG A 318 -31.53 -10.30 6.33
N LYS A 319 -31.14 -9.07 5.97
CA LYS A 319 -30.65 -8.76 4.62
C LYS A 319 -29.35 -9.49 4.29
N MET A 320 -28.46 -9.62 5.27
CA MET A 320 -27.21 -10.38 5.14
C MET A 320 -27.49 -11.86 4.88
N ALA A 321 -28.46 -12.45 5.58
CA ALA A 321 -28.85 -13.84 5.38
C ALA A 321 -29.49 -14.06 4.01
N GLU A 322 -30.44 -13.18 3.61
CA GLU A 322 -31.08 -13.21 2.27
C GLU A 322 -30.01 -13.08 1.15
N GLU A 323 -29.10 -12.13 1.25
CA GLU A 323 -28.02 -11.97 0.26
C GLU A 323 -27.06 -13.16 0.23
N PHE A 324 -26.72 -13.77 1.38
CA PHE A 324 -25.86 -14.95 1.41
C PHE A 324 -26.50 -16.16 0.73
N GLU A 325 -27.83 -16.26 0.73
CA GLU A 325 -28.55 -17.33 0.02
C GLU A 325 -28.52 -17.13 -1.51
N ASP A 326 -28.50 -15.88 -1.97
CA ASP A 326 -28.59 -15.51 -3.39
C ASP A 326 -27.22 -15.27 -4.05
N THR A 327 -26.18 -14.94 -3.27
CA THR A 327 -24.85 -14.60 -3.79
C THR A 327 -24.06 -15.83 -4.23
N GLU A 328 -23.31 -15.68 -5.31
CA GLU A 328 -22.36 -16.70 -5.78
C GLU A 328 -20.98 -16.56 -5.12
N GLU A 329 -20.69 -15.40 -4.53
CA GLU A 329 -19.39 -15.10 -3.94
C GLU A 329 -19.47 -14.46 -2.55
N ALA A 330 -18.44 -14.72 -1.74
CA ALA A 330 -18.25 -14.11 -0.44
C ALA A 330 -16.77 -13.97 -0.09
N ILE A 331 -16.46 -13.14 0.91
CA ILE A 331 -15.12 -13.08 1.50
C ILE A 331 -15.19 -13.55 2.95
N VAL A 332 -14.57 -14.68 3.25
CA VAL A 332 -14.38 -15.18 4.62
C VAL A 332 -12.99 -14.82 5.07
N TRP A 333 -12.83 -14.32 6.30
CA TRP A 333 -11.55 -13.86 6.80
C TRP A 333 -11.29 -14.35 8.21
N ILE A 334 -10.01 -14.57 8.51
CA ILE A 334 -9.51 -14.89 9.84
C ILE A 334 -8.41 -13.90 10.22
N GLU A 335 -8.47 -13.43 11.46
CA GLU A 335 -7.49 -12.56 12.09
C GLU A 335 -7.04 -13.18 13.41
N LEU A 336 -5.74 -13.12 13.69
CA LEU A 336 -5.05 -13.81 14.78
C LEU A 336 -4.09 -12.85 15.46
N GLY A 337 -3.78 -13.07 16.74
CA GLY A 337 -2.64 -12.42 17.39
C GLY A 337 -2.95 -11.56 18.62
N TRP A 338 -4.19 -11.57 19.10
CA TRP A 338 -4.47 -11.14 20.47
C TRP A 338 -3.87 -12.13 21.47
N GLY A 339 -3.47 -11.65 22.65
CA GLY A 339 -2.91 -12.47 23.72
C GLY A 339 -2.04 -11.64 24.66
N GLU A 340 -1.38 -12.32 25.59
CA GLU A 340 -0.45 -11.73 26.55
C GLU A 340 0.63 -10.86 25.88
N ARG A 341 0.79 -9.63 26.37
CA ARG A 341 1.76 -8.66 25.83
C ARG A 341 3.20 -9.16 26.01
N GLY A 342 4.01 -9.02 24.97
CA GLY A 342 5.42 -9.42 25.00
C GLY A 342 5.66 -10.92 24.88
N LYS A 343 4.59 -11.72 24.72
CA LYS A 343 4.69 -13.16 24.52
C LYS A 343 4.41 -13.49 23.05
N ALA A 344 5.37 -14.18 22.44
CA ALA A 344 5.20 -14.71 21.10
C ALA A 344 4.20 -15.87 21.10
N ALA A 345 3.38 -15.94 20.06
CA ALA A 345 2.56 -17.10 19.73
C ALA A 345 2.79 -17.49 18.28
N ASN A 346 3.01 -18.78 18.06
CA ASN A 346 3.13 -19.36 16.73
C ASN A 346 1.78 -19.96 16.34
N TRP A 347 1.41 -19.74 15.09
CA TRP A 347 0.16 -20.22 14.50
C TRP A 347 0.49 -21.13 13.34
N ASP A 348 0.01 -22.36 13.40
CA ASP A 348 -0.07 -23.30 12.30
C ASP A 348 -1.56 -23.47 11.97
N VAL A 349 -1.97 -22.92 10.83
CA VAL A 349 -3.39 -22.77 10.49
C VAL A 349 -3.71 -23.43 9.16
N SER A 350 -4.77 -24.23 9.15
CA SER A 350 -5.37 -24.79 7.94
C SER A 350 -6.80 -24.34 7.83
N LEU A 351 -7.16 -23.76 6.68
CA LEU A 351 -8.53 -23.44 6.31
C LEU A 351 -8.96 -24.42 5.22
N GLU A 352 -10.10 -25.07 5.40
CA GLU A 352 -10.67 -26.01 4.44
C GLU A 352 -12.15 -25.68 4.25
N LEU A 353 -12.57 -25.56 2.99
CA LEU A 353 -13.94 -25.31 2.59
C LEU A 353 -14.66 -26.62 2.28
N ASP A 354 -15.93 -26.69 2.68
CA ASP A 354 -16.87 -27.74 2.32
C ASP A 354 -18.00 -27.08 1.52
N GLU A 355 -18.35 -27.61 0.34
CA GLU A 355 -19.35 -27.05 -0.58
C GLU A 355 -19.07 -25.58 -1.02
N ALA A 356 -17.80 -25.20 -1.09
CA ALA A 356 -17.32 -23.94 -1.66
C ALA A 356 -15.90 -24.11 -2.23
N THR A 357 -15.47 -23.18 -3.09
CA THR A 357 -14.11 -23.16 -3.66
C THR A 357 -13.44 -21.82 -3.44
N ILE A 358 -12.11 -21.82 -3.32
CA ILE A 358 -11.26 -20.65 -3.17
C ILE A 358 -11.04 -20.03 -4.55
N LEU A 359 -11.48 -18.79 -4.72
CA LEU A 359 -11.23 -17.96 -5.90
C LEU A 359 -9.94 -17.15 -5.76
N GLU A 360 -9.68 -16.66 -4.54
CA GLU A 360 -8.54 -15.78 -4.26
C GLU A 360 -8.10 -15.96 -2.80
N VAL A 361 -6.79 -16.04 -2.57
CA VAL A 361 -6.18 -15.94 -1.24
C VAL A 361 -5.66 -14.53 -1.06
N ILE A 362 -6.03 -13.87 0.05
CA ILE A 362 -5.71 -12.47 0.33
C ILE A 362 -4.93 -12.40 1.67
N PRO A 363 -3.60 -12.45 1.63
CA PRO A 363 -2.75 -12.44 2.82
C PRO A 363 -2.75 -11.09 3.53
N ARG A 364 -2.78 -11.11 4.86
CA ARG A 364 -2.79 -9.90 5.72
C ARG A 364 -1.66 -9.99 6.75
N PHE A 365 -0.44 -10.20 6.24
CA PHE A 365 0.75 -10.34 7.06
C PHE A 365 1.48 -9.02 7.29
N ARG A 366 1.87 -8.76 8.54
CA ARG A 366 2.57 -7.55 8.98
C ARG A 366 4.01 -7.85 9.34
N GLY A 367 4.91 -6.99 8.89
CA GLY A 367 6.25 -6.88 9.45
C GLY A 367 6.21 -6.40 10.89
N PHE A 368 7.31 -6.62 11.62
CA PHE A 368 7.46 -6.07 12.96
C PHE A 368 7.59 -4.54 12.90
N GLU A 369 6.80 -3.82 13.68
CA GLU A 369 6.77 -2.36 13.69
C GLU A 369 8.14 -1.75 14.06
N VAL A 370 8.77 -1.08 13.10
CA VAL A 370 10.02 -0.34 13.28
C VAL A 370 9.75 1.12 13.02
N VAL A 371 9.54 1.89 14.10
CA VAL A 371 9.29 3.35 14.03
C VAL A 371 10.58 4.12 13.72
N SER A 372 11.75 3.52 13.88
CA SER A 372 13.01 4.14 13.47
C SER A 372 14.05 3.04 13.20
N PRO A 373 14.91 3.19 12.18
CA PRO A 373 16.01 2.25 11.91
C PRO A 373 16.97 2.07 13.09
N LEU A 374 16.95 2.99 14.06
CA LEU A 374 17.76 2.93 15.28
C LEU A 374 17.10 2.11 16.40
N ASP A 375 15.87 1.60 16.21
CA ASP A 375 15.18 0.78 17.20
C ASP A 375 15.86 -0.60 17.33
N LYS A 376 16.57 -0.77 18.44
CA LYS A 376 17.30 -2.00 18.76
C LYS A 376 16.38 -3.20 19.02
N ARG A 377 15.08 -2.98 19.25
CA ARG A 377 14.11 -4.07 19.45
C ARG A 377 13.74 -4.78 18.16
N ALA A 378 14.09 -4.23 17.00
CA ALA A 378 13.85 -4.86 15.70
C ALA A 378 14.55 -6.23 15.53
N THR A 379 15.47 -6.60 16.44
CA THR A 379 16.11 -7.92 16.47
C THR A 379 15.38 -8.95 17.33
N GLU A 380 14.34 -8.56 18.07
CA GLU A 380 13.60 -9.45 18.99
C GLU A 380 12.54 -10.30 18.27
N VAL A 381 12.21 -9.95 17.02
CA VAL A 381 11.21 -10.62 16.20
C VAL A 381 11.86 -11.14 14.91
N PRO A 382 11.62 -12.41 14.51
CA PRO A 382 12.08 -12.91 13.23
C PRO A 382 11.48 -12.11 12.07
N ILE A 383 12.34 -11.72 11.13
CA ILE A 383 11.94 -10.94 9.95
C ILE A 383 10.96 -11.74 9.10
N GLN A 384 11.37 -12.94 8.70
CA GLN A 384 10.48 -13.90 8.05
C GLN A 384 9.75 -14.70 9.12
N HIS A 385 8.51 -14.34 9.41
CA HIS A 385 7.68 -15.03 10.39
C HIS A 385 6.30 -15.42 9.85
N ALA A 386 6.07 -15.28 8.53
CA ALA A 386 4.84 -15.68 7.88
C ALA A 386 5.11 -16.42 6.55
N SER A 387 4.24 -17.36 6.22
CA SER A 387 4.22 -18.07 4.95
C SER A 387 2.84 -18.66 4.72
N TRP A 388 2.43 -18.81 3.47
CA TRP A 388 1.17 -19.48 3.12
C TRP A 388 1.31 -20.26 1.82
N GLU A 389 0.48 -21.28 1.67
CA GLU A 389 0.40 -22.11 0.47
C GLU A 389 -1.05 -22.52 0.25
N GLN A 390 -1.56 -22.34 -0.97
CA GLN A 390 -2.83 -22.92 -1.38
C GLN A 390 -2.61 -24.38 -1.81
N LEU A 391 -3.15 -25.32 -1.04
CA LEU A 391 -2.93 -26.76 -1.25
C LEU A 391 -3.78 -27.31 -2.41
N ASN A 392 -4.99 -26.76 -2.58
CA ASN A 392 -5.93 -27.08 -3.66
C ASN A 392 -7.01 -25.98 -3.77
N ASP A 393 -8.04 -26.22 -4.57
CA ASP A 393 -9.17 -25.32 -4.80
C ASP A 393 -10.09 -25.14 -3.58
N ILE A 394 -9.89 -25.87 -2.48
CA ILE A 394 -10.73 -25.77 -1.27
C ILE A 394 -9.92 -25.55 0.01
N SER A 395 -8.58 -25.56 -0.04
CA SER A 395 -7.75 -25.51 1.17
C SER A 395 -6.52 -24.63 1.03
N VAL A 396 -6.28 -23.84 2.08
CA VAL A 396 -5.06 -23.05 2.28
C VAL A 396 -4.43 -23.40 3.63
N HIS A 397 -3.11 -23.44 3.65
CA HIS A 397 -2.30 -23.56 4.85
C HIS A 397 -1.48 -22.30 5.03
N PHE A 398 -1.34 -21.83 6.26
CA PHE A 398 -0.39 -20.76 6.57
C PHE A 398 0.20 -20.91 7.97
N HIS A 399 1.42 -20.40 8.10
CA HIS A 399 2.12 -20.25 9.36
C HIS A 399 2.36 -18.77 9.63
N CYS A 400 2.15 -18.31 10.86
CA CYS A 400 2.59 -16.98 11.27
C CYS A 400 2.98 -16.87 12.75
N GLY A 401 3.93 -15.99 13.05
CA GLY A 401 4.22 -15.52 14.41
C GLY A 401 3.42 -14.27 14.77
N THR A 402 2.98 -14.16 16.02
CA THR A 402 2.31 -12.97 16.57
C THR A 402 2.89 -12.61 17.93
N TRP A 403 2.89 -11.33 18.29
CA TRP A 403 3.31 -10.81 19.60
C TRP A 403 2.23 -9.80 19.98
N GLY A 404 1.48 -10.06 21.06
CA GLY A 404 0.26 -9.30 21.39
C GLY A 404 0.42 -7.78 21.21
N ASN A 405 -0.66 -7.13 20.73
CA ASN A 405 -0.66 -5.73 20.28
C ASN A 405 0.14 -4.80 21.21
N MET A 406 1.04 -4.00 20.62
CA MET A 406 1.95 -3.15 21.39
C MET A 406 1.24 -2.03 22.16
N THR A 407 0.17 -1.50 21.56
CA THR A 407 -0.67 -0.42 22.11
C THR A 407 -2.12 -0.68 21.72
N SER A 408 -3.06 0.15 22.20
CA SER A 408 -4.47 0.06 21.80
C SER A 408 -4.75 0.52 20.36
N THR A 409 -3.76 1.10 19.67
CA THR A 409 -3.91 1.64 18.31
C THR A 409 -2.95 1.02 17.31
N THR A 410 -1.95 0.26 17.77
CA THR A 410 -0.99 -0.44 16.92
C THR A 410 -1.33 -1.93 16.88
N SER A 411 -1.96 -2.35 15.78
CA SER A 411 -2.24 -3.76 15.57
C SER A 411 -0.99 -4.53 15.20
N SER A 412 -0.75 -5.65 15.87
CA SER A 412 0.27 -6.64 15.52
C SER A 412 -0.37 -7.97 15.13
N THR A 413 -1.68 -7.93 14.81
CA THR A 413 -2.41 -9.10 14.33
C THR A 413 -1.89 -9.54 12.96
N GLN A 414 -2.15 -10.79 12.66
CA GLN A 414 -1.86 -11.44 11.38
C GLN A 414 -3.16 -12.03 10.86
N GLY A 415 -3.24 -12.34 9.57
CA GLY A 415 -4.46 -12.96 9.06
C GLY A 415 -4.42 -13.30 7.60
N LEU A 416 -5.54 -13.84 7.15
CA LEU A 416 -5.77 -14.25 5.78
C LEU A 416 -7.26 -14.13 5.48
N ALA A 417 -7.59 -13.66 4.29
CA ALA A 417 -8.94 -13.68 3.76
C ALA A 417 -9.02 -14.56 2.51
N LEU A 418 -10.17 -15.16 2.29
CA LEU A 418 -10.49 -16.03 1.17
C LEU A 418 -11.68 -15.44 0.45
N ARG A 419 -11.51 -15.06 -0.82
CA ARG A 419 -12.65 -14.92 -1.72
C ARG A 419 -13.06 -16.31 -2.14
N ILE A 420 -14.33 -16.62 -1.97
CA ILE A 420 -14.86 -17.95 -2.23
C ILE A 420 -16.04 -17.88 -3.19
N ALA A 421 -16.15 -18.87 -4.08
CA ALA A 421 -17.42 -19.18 -4.72
C ALA A 421 -18.20 -20.03 -3.72
N SER A 422 -19.26 -19.47 -3.15
CA SER A 422 -19.97 -20.04 -2.01
C SER A 422 -21.36 -20.49 -2.41
N GLN A 423 -21.79 -21.62 -1.85
CA GLN A 423 -23.21 -21.98 -1.76
C GLN A 423 -23.73 -21.65 -0.37
N SER A 424 -25.06 -21.56 -0.21
CA SER A 424 -25.70 -21.26 1.08
C SER A 424 -25.42 -22.32 2.16
N THR A 425 -25.01 -23.52 1.77
CA THR A 425 -24.67 -24.65 2.64
C THR A 425 -23.19 -24.75 3.00
N ALA A 426 -22.36 -23.85 2.47
CA ALA A 426 -20.91 -23.90 2.62
C ALA A 426 -20.45 -23.84 4.08
N LYS A 427 -19.40 -24.61 4.40
CA LYS A 427 -18.79 -24.65 5.73
C LYS A 427 -17.31 -24.33 5.66
N LEU A 428 -16.82 -23.73 6.73
CA LEU A 428 -15.41 -23.49 6.97
C LEU A 428 -14.94 -24.39 8.11
N ARG A 429 -13.96 -25.24 7.82
CA ARG A 429 -13.17 -25.95 8.83
C ARG A 429 -11.88 -25.18 9.05
N VAL A 430 -11.64 -24.80 10.29
CA VAL A 430 -10.41 -24.12 10.70
C VAL A 430 -9.70 -25.00 11.71
N ARG A 431 -8.46 -25.38 11.41
CA ARG A 431 -7.54 -25.99 12.37
C ARG A 431 -6.49 -24.95 12.73
N MET A 432 -6.32 -24.66 14.01
CA MET A 432 -5.31 -23.73 14.54
C MET A 432 -4.55 -24.45 15.64
N ASN A 433 -3.29 -24.79 15.39
CA ASN A 433 -2.48 -25.59 16.30
C ASN A 433 -3.19 -26.91 16.67
N GLN A 434 -3.58 -27.08 17.94
CA GLN A 434 -4.28 -28.27 18.44
C GLN A 434 -5.81 -28.11 18.45
N GLU A 435 -6.31 -26.91 18.20
CA GLU A 435 -7.74 -26.60 18.22
C GLU A 435 -8.35 -26.72 16.82
N SER A 436 -9.61 -27.10 16.77
CA SER A 436 -10.37 -27.15 15.52
C SER A 436 -11.78 -26.66 15.71
N LEU A 437 -12.31 -26.00 14.69
CA LEU A 437 -13.69 -25.59 14.61
C LEU A 437 -14.24 -25.88 13.22
N ASN A 438 -15.53 -26.17 13.15
CA ASN A 438 -16.25 -26.41 11.92
C ASN A 438 -17.54 -25.60 11.99
N LEU A 439 -17.67 -24.58 11.15
CA LEU A 439 -18.83 -23.69 11.15
C LEU A 439 -19.51 -23.63 9.78
N PRO A 440 -20.85 -23.60 9.72
CA PRO A 440 -21.55 -23.12 8.52
C PRO A 440 -21.23 -21.64 8.32
N ILE A 441 -20.78 -21.26 7.13
CA ILE A 441 -20.39 -19.86 6.82
C ILE A 441 -21.59 -18.91 6.97
N GLN A 442 -22.80 -19.39 6.67
CA GLN A 442 -24.04 -18.64 6.87
C GLN A 442 -24.18 -18.08 8.28
N THR A 443 -23.65 -18.75 9.32
CA THR A 443 -23.72 -18.26 10.70
C THR A 443 -22.99 -16.92 10.91
N LEU A 444 -21.99 -16.62 10.07
CA LEU A 444 -21.23 -15.37 10.11
C LEU A 444 -22.01 -14.16 9.56
N THR A 445 -23.17 -14.38 8.90
CA THR A 445 -24.08 -13.30 8.47
C THR A 445 -24.64 -12.51 9.65
N LYS A 446 -24.66 -13.13 10.84
CA LYS A 446 -25.06 -12.49 12.11
C LYS A 446 -23.98 -11.59 12.70
N GLY A 447 -22.73 -11.78 12.28
CA GLY A 447 -21.56 -11.08 12.78
C GLY A 447 -20.35 -12.00 12.95
N SER A 448 -19.19 -11.38 13.16
CA SER A 448 -17.94 -12.10 13.42
C SER A 448 -17.98 -12.85 14.75
N ILE A 449 -17.34 -14.01 14.80
CA ILE A 449 -17.10 -14.78 16.03
C ILE A 449 -15.65 -14.63 16.47
N SER A 450 -15.37 -14.87 17.74
CA SER A 450 -14.01 -14.88 18.30
C SER A 450 -13.83 -16.05 19.25
N GLY A 451 -12.57 -16.45 19.45
CA GLY A 451 -12.20 -17.49 20.40
C GLY A 451 -10.76 -17.37 20.85
N ASN A 452 -10.38 -18.22 21.80
CA ASN A 452 -9.04 -18.32 22.37
C ASN A 452 -8.55 -19.77 22.24
N LEU A 453 -7.24 -19.97 22.13
CA LEU A 453 -6.60 -21.29 22.19
C LEU A 453 -6.44 -21.82 23.63
N GLY A 454 -6.99 -21.11 24.62
CA GLY A 454 -6.84 -21.42 26.04
C GLY A 454 -7.64 -20.45 26.93
N PRO A 455 -7.24 -20.26 28.20
CA PRO A 455 -7.91 -19.35 29.13
C PRO A 455 -7.72 -17.87 28.74
N ILE A 456 -8.22 -16.95 29.57
CA ILE A 456 -7.99 -15.51 29.42
C ILE A 456 -6.51 -15.18 29.14
N ASP A 457 -6.27 -14.20 28.26
CA ASP A 457 -4.96 -13.77 27.75
C ASP A 457 -4.17 -14.80 26.92
N SER A 458 -4.73 -15.98 26.65
CA SER A 458 -4.15 -16.90 25.66
C SER A 458 -4.35 -16.39 24.22
N PRO A 459 -3.54 -16.88 23.26
CA PRO A 459 -3.65 -16.49 21.86
C PRO A 459 -5.09 -16.57 21.35
N ALA A 460 -5.59 -15.48 20.78
CA ALA A 460 -6.97 -15.34 20.35
C ALA A 460 -7.09 -15.03 18.85
N TYR A 461 -8.26 -15.37 18.33
CA TYR A 461 -8.61 -15.24 16.92
C TYR A 461 -10.01 -14.64 16.75
N ARG A 462 -10.25 -14.12 15.55
CA ARG A 462 -11.54 -13.62 15.08
C ARG A 462 -11.79 -14.10 13.66
N ILE A 463 -13.01 -14.54 13.38
CA ILE A 463 -13.44 -15.00 12.05
C ILE A 463 -14.68 -14.20 11.65
N GLY A 464 -14.76 -13.81 10.38
CA GLY A 464 -15.92 -13.11 9.86
C GLY A 464 -16.14 -13.30 8.37
N LEU A 465 -17.19 -12.65 7.91
CA LEU A 465 -17.73 -12.73 6.56
C LEU A 465 -17.98 -11.32 6.04
N SER A 466 -17.72 -11.12 4.76
CA SER A 466 -18.16 -9.94 4.00
C SER A 466 -18.89 -10.41 2.75
N LEU A 467 -20.00 -9.76 2.42
CA LEU A 467 -20.80 -10.04 1.22
C LEU A 467 -20.61 -8.97 0.14
N PRO A 468 -20.90 -9.27 -1.15
CA PRO A 468 -20.69 -8.34 -2.26
C PRO A 468 -21.28 -6.95 -2.02
N SER A 469 -22.48 -6.85 -1.46
CA SER A 469 -23.10 -5.56 -1.14
C SER A 469 -22.30 -4.71 -0.16
N GLN A 470 -21.35 -5.30 0.56
CA GLN A 470 -20.52 -4.62 1.54
C GLN A 470 -19.16 -4.22 0.96
N TYR A 471 -18.57 -5.01 0.06
CA TYR A 471 -17.21 -4.75 -0.45
C TYR A 471 -17.17 -4.31 -1.92
N SER A 472 -18.31 -4.29 -2.62
CA SER A 472 -18.41 -3.85 -4.01
C SER A 472 -19.34 -2.65 -4.14
N ARG A 473 -18.93 -1.65 -4.93
CA ARG A 473 -19.80 -0.51 -5.25
C ARG A 473 -19.44 0.13 -6.58
N LYS A 474 -20.48 0.49 -7.34
CA LYS A 474 -20.38 1.36 -8.51
C LYS A 474 -21.18 2.63 -8.28
N VAL A 475 -20.59 3.78 -8.60
CA VAL A 475 -21.22 5.10 -8.48
C VAL A 475 -21.01 5.85 -9.77
N ALA A 476 -22.10 6.29 -10.40
CA ALA A 476 -22.06 7.25 -11.48
C ALA A 476 -22.19 8.67 -10.92
N PHE A 477 -21.48 9.63 -11.53
CA PHE A 477 -21.55 11.04 -11.18
C PHE A 477 -21.43 11.91 -12.44
N GLN A 478 -21.72 13.19 -12.29
CA GLN A 478 -21.48 14.20 -13.31
C GLN A 478 -20.65 15.31 -12.68
N LEU A 479 -19.65 15.81 -13.41
CA LEU A 479 -18.96 17.04 -13.05
C LEU A 479 -19.65 18.19 -13.77
N ASP A 480 -19.82 19.31 -13.08
CA ASP A 480 -20.33 20.56 -13.62
C ASP A 480 -19.33 21.68 -13.38
N SER A 481 -19.56 22.84 -14.00
CA SER A 481 -18.67 23.99 -13.83
C SER A 481 -18.58 24.48 -12.39
N GLU A 482 -19.65 24.31 -11.59
CA GLU A 482 -19.69 24.73 -10.18
C GLU A 482 -18.68 23.96 -9.30
N CYS A 483 -18.23 22.78 -9.74
CA CYS A 483 -17.16 22.04 -9.09
C CYS A 483 -15.79 22.76 -9.14
N PHE A 484 -15.65 23.77 -10.01
CA PHE A 484 -14.36 24.39 -10.36
C PHE A 484 -14.37 25.94 -10.44
N GLU A 485 -15.51 26.60 -10.28
CA GLU A 485 -15.72 28.03 -10.59
C GLU A 485 -14.69 29.02 -10.01
N LYS A 486 -14.16 28.74 -8.82
CA LYS A 486 -13.24 29.60 -8.06
C LYS A 486 -11.84 29.00 -7.96
N SER A 487 -11.57 27.91 -8.66
CA SER A 487 -10.26 27.27 -8.67
C SER A 487 -9.56 27.50 -10.01
N GLU A 488 -8.32 27.99 -9.93
CA GLU A 488 -7.43 28.09 -11.10
C GLU A 488 -7.08 26.70 -11.64
N TYR A 489 -7.00 25.69 -10.77
CA TYR A 489 -6.55 24.34 -11.11
C TYR A 489 -7.66 23.33 -10.91
N GLN A 490 -8.04 22.67 -12.00
CA GLN A 490 -9.18 21.77 -12.02
C GLN A 490 -8.72 20.32 -11.93
N TRP A 491 -9.14 19.64 -10.87
CA TRP A 491 -8.84 18.23 -10.63
C TRP A 491 -10.01 17.54 -9.94
N ALA A 492 -10.13 16.23 -10.14
CA ALA A 492 -11.05 15.41 -9.37
C ALA A 492 -10.37 14.08 -9.03
N TYR A 493 -10.67 13.51 -7.86
CA TYR A 493 -10.23 12.17 -7.50
C TYR A 493 -11.26 11.43 -6.65
N ALA A 494 -11.19 10.10 -6.66
CA ALA A 494 -12.01 9.25 -5.83
C ALA A 494 -11.26 8.87 -4.55
N ARG A 495 -11.98 8.83 -3.42
CA ARG A 495 -11.50 8.33 -2.14
C ARG A 495 -12.48 7.29 -1.58
N VAL A 496 -11.97 6.23 -0.98
CA VAL A 496 -12.77 5.15 -0.40
C VAL A 496 -12.33 4.93 1.04
N ARG A 497 -13.31 4.86 1.94
CA ARG A 497 -13.10 4.45 3.33
C ARG A 497 -13.65 3.05 3.54
N LEU A 498 -12.86 2.16 4.13
CA LEU A 498 -13.29 0.85 4.60
C LEU A 498 -13.65 0.90 6.09
N LYS A 499 -14.56 0.04 6.53
CA LYS A 499 -15.05 -0.03 7.93
C LYS A 499 -13.96 -0.39 8.94
N ASN A 500 -12.87 -1.01 8.50
CA ASN A 500 -11.73 -1.39 9.34
C ASN A 500 -10.65 -0.29 9.44
N GLY A 501 -10.88 0.89 8.88
CA GLY A 501 -9.95 2.01 9.02
C GLY A 501 -8.94 2.17 7.88
N HIS A 502 -9.05 1.37 6.82
CA HIS A 502 -8.21 1.52 5.64
C HIS A 502 -8.86 2.45 4.61
N TRP A 503 -8.00 3.20 3.93
CA TRP A 503 -8.32 4.11 2.83
C TRP A 503 -7.76 3.62 1.49
N GLY A 504 -8.46 3.98 0.41
CA GLY A 504 -7.95 3.96 -0.96
C GLY A 504 -8.19 5.30 -1.66
N ILE A 505 -7.23 5.78 -2.45
CA ILE A 505 -7.23 7.10 -3.09
C ILE A 505 -6.76 6.94 -4.53
N SER A 506 -7.58 7.32 -5.51
CA SER A 506 -7.17 7.28 -6.91
C SER A 506 -6.21 8.40 -7.24
N SER A 507 -5.37 8.21 -8.26
CA SER A 507 -4.76 9.36 -8.93
C SER A 507 -5.82 10.35 -9.39
N PRO A 508 -5.55 11.67 -9.34
CA PRO A 508 -6.46 12.65 -9.89
C PRO A 508 -6.60 12.54 -11.40
N ILE A 509 -7.76 12.92 -11.90
CA ILE A 509 -7.94 13.36 -13.29
C ILE A 509 -7.86 14.89 -13.27
N PHE A 510 -7.05 15.45 -14.17
CA PHE A 510 -6.88 16.89 -14.33
C PHE A 510 -7.72 17.40 -15.51
N PHE A 511 -8.21 18.63 -15.44
CA PHE A 511 -9.02 19.25 -16.51
C PHE A 511 -8.33 20.52 -17.02
N LYS A 512 -8.52 20.83 -18.30
CA LYS A 512 -7.89 21.95 -19.01
C LYS A 512 -8.86 23.05 -19.39
#